data_AF-V4K6G1-F1
#
_entry.id   AF-V4K6G1-F1
#
_cell.length_a   1.000
_cell.length_b   1.000
_cell.length_c   1.000
_cell.angle_alpha   90.00
_cell.angle_beta   90.00
_cell.angle_gamma   90.00
#
_symmetry.space_group_name_H-M   'P 1'
#
loop_
_entity.id
_entity.type
_entity.pdbx_description
1 polymer ?
#
loop_
_entity_poly.entity_id
_entity_poly.type
_entity_poly.pdbx_seq_one_letter_code
_entity_poly.pdbx_strand_id
1 'polypeptide(L)'
;MLVLVYHDPGSDAGPVLSLAEKVGARAVRISELSRAEISPQDSVVLLMPMRGGHHLEVQEVVRSRGARFLGRIPPEVTAVVIARAASSAGCGSVRLHFWPAERNIEEQLDDVGRVAALLTLRGLVIVQDGCADCVAPLALLPGRLSREAAEVAEACRSRTLGTLAEVGMPELESWLRSLAALHT
;
A
#
# COMPACT_ATOMS: atom_id res chain seq x y z
N MET A 1 6.02 3.53 -20.79
CA MET A 1 5.67 2.21 -20.19
C MET A 1 5.25 2.42 -18.74
N LEU A 2 4.50 1.51 -18.12
CA LEU A 2 4.18 1.60 -16.68
C LEU A 2 5.33 1.03 -15.83
N VAL A 3 5.78 1.78 -14.84
CA VAL A 3 6.82 1.38 -13.88
C VAL A 3 6.23 1.36 -12.47
N LEU A 4 6.26 0.20 -11.82
CA LEU A 4 5.79 -0.01 -10.46
C LEU A 4 6.98 0.07 -9.51
N VAL A 5 7.06 1.15 -8.73
CA VAL A 5 8.04 1.29 -7.66
C VAL A 5 7.46 0.68 -6.39
N TYR A 6 8.21 -0.17 -5.70
CA TYR A 6 7.77 -0.79 -4.46
C TYR A 6 8.86 -0.73 -3.38
N HIS A 7 8.45 -0.70 -2.12
CA HIS A 7 9.36 -0.73 -0.99
C HIS A 7 10.09 -2.08 -0.91
N ASP A 8 11.31 -2.09 -0.39
CA ASP A 8 12.09 -3.31 -0.21
C ASP A 8 11.31 -4.35 0.63
N PRO A 9 11.13 -5.58 0.12
CA PRO A 9 10.45 -6.63 0.86
C PRO A 9 11.30 -7.11 2.03
N GLY A 10 10.64 -7.51 3.13
CA GLY A 10 11.33 -8.20 4.21
C GLY A 10 11.69 -9.66 3.86
N SER A 11 11.08 -10.23 2.82
CA SER A 11 11.29 -11.62 2.40
C SER A 11 11.22 -11.81 0.88
N ASP A 12 10.04 -11.64 0.28
CA ASP A 12 9.75 -12.03 -1.11
C ASP A 12 9.07 -10.91 -1.92
N ALA A 13 9.60 -10.64 -3.12
CA ALA A 13 9.04 -9.71 -4.09
C ALA A 13 8.06 -10.37 -5.08
N GLY A 14 7.95 -11.71 -5.07
CA GLY A 14 7.16 -12.50 -6.00
C GLY A 14 5.75 -11.97 -6.29
N PRO A 15 4.96 -11.56 -5.27
CA PRO A 15 3.64 -10.99 -5.50
C PRO A 15 3.66 -9.72 -6.36
N VAL A 16 4.65 -8.83 -6.16
CA VAL A 16 4.78 -7.59 -6.95
C VAL A 16 5.28 -7.89 -8.36
N LEU A 17 6.22 -8.82 -8.51
CA LEU A 17 6.71 -9.23 -9.83
C LEU A 17 5.59 -9.85 -10.68
N SER A 18 4.79 -10.74 -10.07
CA SER A 18 3.62 -11.32 -10.73
C SER A 18 2.57 -10.27 -11.09
N LEU A 19 2.32 -9.30 -10.19
CA LEU A 19 1.41 -8.19 -10.47
C LEU A 19 1.91 -7.35 -11.66
N ALA A 20 3.21 -7.02 -11.69
CA ALA A 20 3.82 -6.26 -12.77
C ALA A 20 3.67 -6.96 -14.13
N GLU A 21 3.96 -8.27 -14.18
CA GLU A 21 3.78 -9.09 -15.38
C GLU A 21 2.34 -9.05 -15.89
N LYS A 22 1.36 -9.27 -15.01
CA LYS A 22 -0.07 -9.28 -15.37
C LYS A 22 -0.58 -7.97 -15.97
N VAL A 23 0.00 -6.84 -15.54
CA VAL A 23 -0.39 -5.50 -16.02
C VAL A 23 0.54 -4.98 -17.11
N GLY A 24 1.51 -5.77 -17.58
CA GLY A 24 2.48 -5.37 -18.60
C GLY A 24 3.39 -4.21 -18.13
N ALA A 25 3.74 -4.19 -16.85
CA ALA A 25 4.59 -3.18 -16.24
C ALA A 25 5.95 -3.75 -15.83
N ARG A 26 6.90 -2.84 -15.58
CA ARG A 26 8.18 -3.17 -14.98
C ARG A 26 8.17 -2.84 -13.48
N ALA A 27 8.60 -3.77 -12.65
CA ALA A 27 8.77 -3.53 -11.21
C ALA A 27 10.18 -3.02 -10.89
N VAL A 28 10.30 -2.04 -10.00
CA VAL A 28 11.56 -1.45 -9.53
C VAL A 28 11.52 -1.33 -8.02
N ARG A 29 12.55 -1.85 -7.34
CA ARG A 29 12.70 -1.61 -5.90
C ARG A 29 13.07 -0.17 -5.63
N ILE A 30 12.54 0.41 -4.56
CA ILE A 30 12.81 1.80 -4.21
C ILE A 30 14.31 2.05 -3.96
N SER A 31 15.00 1.11 -3.30
CA SER A 31 16.46 1.15 -3.07
C SER A 31 17.28 1.21 -4.37
N GLU A 32 16.71 0.76 -5.50
CA GLU A 32 17.36 0.73 -6.81
C GLU A 32 16.90 1.87 -7.72
N LEU A 33 15.94 2.68 -7.28
CA LEU A 33 15.27 3.68 -8.10
C LEU A 33 16.23 4.72 -8.69
N SER A 34 17.23 5.15 -7.91
CA SER A 34 18.24 6.12 -8.35
C SER A 34 19.05 5.65 -9.57
N ARG A 35 19.22 4.33 -9.71
CA ARG A 35 19.98 3.68 -10.79
C ARG A 35 19.08 3.12 -11.89
N ALA A 36 17.77 3.06 -11.67
CA ALA A 36 16.82 2.53 -12.63
C ALA A 36 16.75 3.42 -13.88
N GLU A 37 16.69 2.79 -15.04
CA GLU A 37 16.40 3.48 -16.30
C GLU A 37 14.93 3.89 -16.30
N ILE A 38 14.66 5.18 -16.22
CA ILE A 38 13.31 5.76 -16.33
C ILE A 38 13.35 6.78 -17.47
N SER A 39 12.53 6.54 -18.48
CA SER A 39 12.44 7.39 -19.67
C SER A 39 11.33 8.44 -19.53
N PRO A 40 11.38 9.59 -20.22
CA PRO A 40 10.30 10.59 -20.18
C PRO A 40 8.91 10.06 -20.59
N GLN A 41 8.86 8.97 -21.36
CA GLN A 41 7.63 8.31 -21.80
C GLN A 41 7.10 7.30 -20.76
N ASP A 42 7.79 7.15 -19.63
CA ASP A 42 7.35 6.28 -18.55
C ASP A 42 6.34 6.97 -17.65
N SER A 43 5.40 6.16 -17.19
CA SER A 43 4.45 6.50 -16.14
C SER A 43 4.81 5.67 -14.92
N VAL A 44 4.98 6.32 -13.77
CA VAL A 44 5.52 5.70 -12.56
C VAL A 44 4.47 5.73 -11.46
N VAL A 45 4.26 4.57 -10.82
CA VAL A 45 3.34 4.39 -9.70
C VAL A 45 4.12 3.87 -8.50
N LEU A 46 3.86 4.41 -7.32
CA LEU A 46 4.40 3.90 -6.05
C LEU A 46 3.41 2.94 -5.39
N LEU A 47 3.81 1.69 -5.18
CA LEU A 47 3.02 0.68 -4.49
C LEU A 47 3.14 0.83 -2.95
N MET A 48 2.75 2.00 -2.42
CA MET A 48 2.65 2.26 -0.99
C MET A 48 1.29 2.88 -0.63
N PRO A 49 0.64 2.48 0.48
CA PRO A 49 -0.68 2.96 0.84
C PRO A 49 -0.69 4.32 1.54
N MET A 50 0.47 4.88 1.89
CA MET A 50 0.60 6.14 2.63
C MET A 50 1.73 7.01 2.07
N ARG A 51 1.62 8.32 2.28
CA ARG A 51 2.68 9.32 2.08
C ARG A 51 3.79 9.14 3.12
N GLY A 52 4.96 9.70 2.80
CA GLY A 52 6.18 9.67 3.62
C GLY A 52 7.41 10.07 2.82
N GLY A 53 8.61 9.83 3.36
CA GLY A 53 9.88 10.19 2.68
C GLY A 53 10.03 9.55 1.30
N HIS A 54 9.72 8.26 1.18
CA HIS A 54 9.78 7.52 -0.08
C HIS A 54 8.83 8.04 -1.16
N HIS A 55 7.67 8.58 -0.77
CA HIS A 55 6.78 9.24 -1.74
C HIS A 55 7.50 10.43 -2.37
N LEU A 56 8.12 11.30 -1.56
CA LEU A 56 8.81 12.48 -2.06
C LEU A 56 10.02 12.12 -2.91
N GLU A 57 10.79 11.12 -2.47
CA GLU A 57 11.95 10.59 -3.21
C GLU A 57 11.55 10.12 -4.61
N VAL A 58 10.48 9.33 -4.72
CA VAL A 58 9.97 8.86 -6.01
C VAL A 58 9.52 10.04 -6.87
N GLN A 59 8.78 10.99 -6.31
CA GLN A 59 8.34 12.17 -7.06
C GLN A 59 9.52 12.99 -7.59
N GLU A 60 10.57 13.15 -6.80
CA GLU A 60 11.77 13.88 -7.20
C GLU A 60 12.53 13.17 -8.32
N VAL A 61 12.78 11.87 -8.17
CA VAL A 61 13.45 11.07 -9.20
C VAL A 61 12.63 11.10 -10.49
N VAL A 62 11.33 10.81 -10.44
CA VAL A 62 10.46 10.79 -11.63
C VAL A 62 10.45 12.15 -12.35
N ARG A 63 10.36 13.25 -11.59
CA ARG A 63 10.38 14.62 -12.13
C ARG A 63 11.72 14.94 -12.79
N SER A 64 12.84 14.60 -12.15
CA SER A 64 14.18 14.83 -12.72
C SER A 64 14.44 14.08 -14.03
N ARG A 65 13.73 12.96 -14.24
CA ARG A 65 13.80 12.15 -15.46
C ARG A 65 12.79 12.58 -16.54
N GLY A 66 11.97 13.60 -16.28
CA GLY A 66 10.91 14.05 -17.19
C GLY A 66 9.78 13.03 -17.37
N ALA A 67 9.69 12.03 -16.50
CA ALA A 67 8.66 11.00 -16.53
C ALA A 67 7.41 11.47 -15.77
N ARG A 68 6.29 10.75 -15.94
CA ARG A 68 5.03 11.10 -15.28
C ARG A 68 4.84 10.29 -14.00
N PHE A 69 4.61 10.97 -12.87
CA PHE A 69 4.18 10.30 -11.65
C PHE A 69 2.66 10.18 -11.62
N LEU A 70 2.14 8.96 -11.58
CA LEU A 70 0.71 8.67 -11.52
C LEU A 70 0.16 8.58 -10.09
N GLY A 71 1.03 8.60 -9.08
CA GLY A 71 0.64 8.57 -7.68
C GLY A 71 1.02 7.27 -7.00
N ARG A 72 0.26 6.94 -5.95
CA ARG A 72 0.47 5.78 -5.09
C ARG A 72 -0.82 4.96 -4.94
N ILE A 73 -0.78 3.82 -4.22
CA ILE A 73 -1.99 3.06 -3.90
C ILE A 73 -2.99 4.01 -3.22
N PRO A 74 -4.15 4.29 -3.83
CA PRO A 74 -5.06 5.29 -3.31
C PRO A 74 -5.75 4.78 -2.04
N PRO A 75 -6.09 5.66 -1.08
CA PRO A 75 -6.83 5.29 0.13
C PRO A 75 -8.08 4.46 -0.12
N GLU A 76 -8.77 4.70 -1.25
CA GLU A 76 -9.95 3.96 -1.68
C GLU A 76 -9.65 2.49 -1.96
N VAL A 77 -8.54 2.19 -2.64
CA VAL A 77 -8.12 0.81 -2.91
C VAL A 77 -7.70 0.13 -1.61
N THR A 78 -6.90 0.82 -0.78
CA THR A 78 -6.49 0.31 0.54
C THR A 78 -7.71 -0.02 1.42
N ALA A 79 -8.69 0.88 1.49
CA ALA A 79 -9.89 0.68 2.29
C ALA A 79 -10.77 -0.46 1.76
N VAL A 80 -10.91 -0.61 0.43
CA VAL A 80 -11.66 -1.73 -0.15
C VAL A 80 -11.00 -3.07 0.19
N VAL A 81 -9.68 -3.16 0.05
CA VAL A 81 -8.92 -4.37 0.36
C VAL A 81 -9.09 -4.76 1.83
N ILE A 82 -8.89 -3.81 2.75
CA ILE A 82 -9.03 -4.05 4.19
C ILE A 82 -10.47 -4.40 4.56
N ALA A 83 -11.47 -3.68 4.01
CA ALA A 83 -12.87 -3.97 4.29
C ALA A 83 -13.28 -5.38 3.86
N ARG A 84 -12.85 -5.80 2.66
CA ARG A 84 -13.10 -7.16 2.17
C ARG A 84 -12.43 -8.20 3.08
N ALA A 85 -11.17 -7.99 3.43
CA ALA A 85 -10.43 -8.91 4.30
C ALA A 85 -11.07 -9.02 5.70
N ALA A 86 -11.46 -7.89 6.29
CA ALA A 86 -12.16 -7.83 7.58
C ALA A 86 -13.51 -8.56 7.52
N SER A 87 -14.30 -8.33 6.48
CA SER A 87 -15.59 -9.00 6.28
C SER A 87 -15.44 -10.52 6.15
N SER A 88 -14.46 -10.99 5.37
CA SER A 88 -14.17 -12.43 5.22
C SER A 88 -13.69 -13.06 6.53
N ALA A 89 -13.05 -12.28 7.40
CA ALA A 89 -12.60 -12.71 8.72
C ALA A 89 -13.68 -12.60 9.81
N GLY A 90 -14.86 -12.03 9.50
CA GLY A 90 -15.95 -11.81 10.45
C GLY A 90 -15.66 -10.69 11.47
N CYS A 91 -14.81 -9.72 11.13
CA CYS A 91 -14.45 -8.61 12.01
C CYS A 91 -15.43 -7.43 11.88
N GLY A 92 -15.93 -6.92 13.00
CA GLY A 92 -16.73 -5.69 13.07
C GLY A 92 -15.90 -4.45 13.41
N SER A 93 -14.71 -4.64 13.96
CA SER A 93 -13.75 -3.60 14.29
C SER A 93 -12.36 -3.88 13.73
N VAL A 94 -11.66 -2.81 13.32
CA VAL A 94 -10.31 -2.89 12.75
C VAL A 94 -9.41 -1.86 13.40
N ARG A 95 -8.22 -2.29 13.81
CA ARG A 95 -7.09 -1.41 14.14
C ARG A 95 -6.13 -1.34 12.95
N LEU A 96 -5.88 -0.14 12.46
CA LEU A 96 -4.87 0.08 11.41
C LEU A 96 -3.49 0.16 12.06
N HIS A 97 -2.56 -0.67 11.61
CA HIS A 97 -1.20 -0.71 12.11
C HIS A 97 -0.24 -0.16 11.05
N PHE A 98 0.47 0.91 11.40
CA PHE A 98 1.42 1.60 10.55
C PHE A 98 2.55 2.18 11.40
N TRP A 99 3.69 2.46 10.76
CA TRP A 99 4.74 3.23 11.40
C TRP A 99 4.62 4.71 11.11
N PRO A 100 4.64 5.56 12.15
CA PRO A 100 4.81 6.99 11.99
C PRO A 100 6.07 7.30 11.17
N ALA A 101 5.91 8.07 10.10
CA ALA A 101 7.04 8.57 9.34
C ALA A 101 7.80 9.62 10.18
N GLU A 102 9.14 9.59 10.13
CA GLU A 102 9.99 10.59 10.81
C GLU A 102 9.79 12.01 10.23
N ARG A 103 9.39 12.07 8.95
CA ARG A 103 9.12 13.29 8.20
C ARG A 103 7.77 13.13 7.49
N ASN A 104 7.01 14.22 7.37
CA ASN A 104 5.68 14.25 6.75
C ASN A 104 4.64 13.37 7.48
N ILE A 105 4.67 13.41 8.81
CA ILE A 105 3.73 12.65 9.64
C ILE A 105 2.30 13.14 9.45
N GLU A 106 2.08 14.45 9.25
CA GLU A 106 0.75 15.02 9.04
C GLU A 106 0.10 14.44 7.79
N GLU A 107 0.84 14.41 6.67
CA GLU A 107 0.36 13.83 5.42
C GLU A 107 0.09 12.32 5.52
N GLN A 108 0.91 11.62 6.31
CA GLN A 108 0.69 10.20 6.58
C GLN A 108 -0.59 10.00 7.41
N LEU A 109 -0.79 10.78 8.45
CA LEU A 109 -1.98 10.72 9.30
C LEU A 109 -3.25 11.09 8.54
N ASP A 110 -3.19 12.04 7.61
CA ASP A 110 -4.28 12.34 6.68
C ASP A 110 -4.67 11.12 5.83
N ASP A 111 -3.66 10.37 5.34
CA ASP A 111 -3.90 9.18 4.54
C ASP A 111 -4.54 8.06 5.36
N VAL A 112 -4.03 7.83 6.58
CA VAL A 112 -4.60 6.87 7.53
C VAL A 112 -6.02 7.29 7.91
N GLY A 113 -6.24 8.57 8.19
CA GLY A 113 -7.55 9.14 8.50
C GLY A 113 -8.55 8.94 7.36
N ARG A 114 -8.12 9.12 6.11
CA ARG A 114 -8.98 8.87 4.94
C ARG A 114 -9.32 7.39 4.79
N VAL A 115 -8.35 6.48 4.99
CA VAL A 115 -8.63 5.03 5.01
C VAL A 115 -9.62 4.69 6.13
N ALA A 116 -9.40 5.19 7.34
CA ALA A 116 -10.27 4.97 8.49
C ALA A 116 -11.71 5.46 8.23
N ALA A 117 -11.87 6.66 7.67
CA ALA A 117 -13.18 7.21 7.31
C ALA A 117 -13.89 6.33 6.27
N LEU A 118 -13.17 5.88 5.23
CA LEU A 118 -13.72 5.00 4.19
C LEU A 118 -14.10 3.61 4.72
N LEU A 119 -13.38 3.08 5.69
CA LEU A 119 -13.73 1.83 6.38
C LEU A 119 -14.96 2.02 7.28
N THR A 120 -15.06 3.17 7.96
CA THR A 120 -16.23 3.53 8.77
C THR A 120 -17.49 3.60 7.92
N LEU A 121 -17.41 4.22 6.74
CA LEU A 121 -18.51 4.26 5.76
C LEU A 121 -18.93 2.87 5.24
N ARG A 122 -18.07 1.85 5.42
CA ARG A 122 -18.34 0.44 5.09
C ARG A 122 -18.84 -0.37 6.29
N GLY A 123 -19.12 0.28 7.42
CA GLY A 123 -19.69 -0.34 8.61
C GLY A 123 -18.67 -0.94 9.58
N LEU A 124 -17.37 -0.67 9.42
CA LEU A 124 -16.34 -1.10 10.36
C LEU A 124 -16.08 -0.05 11.45
N VAL A 125 -15.92 -0.48 12.69
CA VAL A 125 -15.48 0.38 13.79
C VAL A 125 -13.96 0.50 13.75
N ILE A 126 -13.44 1.72 13.68
CA ILE A 126 -11.99 1.96 13.69
C ILE A 126 -11.50 2.19 15.11
N VAL A 127 -10.58 1.34 15.55
CA VAL A 127 -9.94 1.41 16.86
C VAL A 127 -8.54 2.00 16.67
N GLN A 128 -8.32 3.21 17.19
CA GLN A 128 -7.02 3.87 17.16
C GLN A 128 -6.06 3.20 18.18
N ASP A 129 -6.55 3.05 19.42
CA ASP A 129 -5.83 2.47 20.54
C ASP A 129 -6.63 1.34 21.19
N GLY A 130 -5.90 0.33 21.67
CA GLY A 130 -6.49 -0.87 22.28
C GLY A 130 -6.67 -2.03 21.30
N CYS A 131 -7.61 -2.90 21.61
CA CYS A 131 -7.86 -4.15 20.88
C CYS A 131 -9.10 -4.03 19.99
N ALA A 132 -9.00 -4.57 18.78
CA ALA A 132 -10.08 -4.69 17.80
C ALA A 132 -10.28 -6.17 17.45
N ASP A 133 -11.30 -6.51 16.67
CA ASP A 133 -11.47 -7.89 16.17
C ASP A 133 -10.32 -8.25 15.22
N CYS A 134 -9.89 -7.28 14.41
CA CYS A 134 -8.83 -7.41 13.43
C CYS A 134 -7.76 -6.31 13.57
N VAL A 135 -6.50 -6.67 13.30
CA VAL A 135 -5.39 -5.72 13.12
C VAL A 135 -4.94 -5.78 11.66
N ALA A 136 -4.93 -4.63 10.98
CA ALA A 136 -4.59 -4.53 9.57
C ALA A 136 -3.26 -3.79 9.38
N PRO A 137 -2.19 -4.45 8.90
CA PRO A 137 -0.95 -3.78 8.56
C PRO A 137 -1.14 -2.94 7.29
N LEU A 138 -0.79 -1.66 7.34
CA LEU A 138 -0.71 -0.79 6.16
C LEU A 138 0.61 -1.03 5.40
N ALA A 139 0.82 -2.28 4.98
CA ALA A 139 2.00 -2.74 4.26
C ALA A 139 1.61 -3.43 2.95
N LEU A 140 2.38 -3.19 1.88
CA LEU A 140 2.21 -3.94 0.63
C LEU A 140 2.63 -5.40 0.77
N LEU A 141 3.82 -5.63 1.32
CA LEU A 141 4.48 -6.93 1.42
C LEU A 141 4.85 -7.27 2.88
N PRO A 142 5.08 -8.56 3.18
CA PRO A 142 5.57 -8.97 4.49
C PRO A 142 6.89 -8.29 4.87
N GLY A 143 7.00 -7.88 6.13
CA GLY A 143 8.15 -7.16 6.66
C GLY A 143 8.03 -6.91 8.15
N ARG A 144 8.78 -5.93 8.67
CA ARG A 144 8.75 -5.62 10.11
C ARG A 144 7.38 -5.09 10.54
N LEU A 145 6.75 -4.22 9.75
CA LEU A 145 5.42 -3.69 10.06
C LEU A 145 4.33 -4.78 10.15
N SER A 146 4.34 -5.77 9.25
CA SER A 146 3.36 -6.86 9.30
C SER A 146 3.61 -7.83 10.46
N ARG A 147 4.87 -7.99 10.89
CA ARG A 147 5.21 -8.77 12.09
C ARG A 147 4.75 -8.06 13.37
N GLU A 148 5.02 -6.76 13.49
CA GLU A 148 4.55 -5.97 14.64
C GLU A 148 3.01 -5.94 14.70
N ALA A 149 2.32 -5.86 13.56
CA ALA A 149 0.86 -6.02 13.51
C ALA A 149 0.39 -7.39 14.02
N ALA A 150 1.12 -8.46 13.71
CA ALA A 150 0.80 -9.81 14.19
C ALA A 150 1.02 -9.96 15.69
N GLU A 151 2.08 -9.38 16.25
CA GLU A 151 2.34 -9.34 17.68
C GLU A 151 1.24 -8.57 18.44
N VAL A 152 0.81 -7.42 17.90
CA VAL A 152 -0.32 -6.66 18.45
C VAL A 152 -1.62 -7.48 18.40
N ALA A 153 -1.87 -8.18 17.29
CA ALA A 153 -3.04 -9.04 17.17
C ALA A 153 -3.02 -10.19 18.19
N GLU A 154 -1.88 -10.85 18.36
CA GLU A 154 -1.70 -11.91 19.36
C GLU A 154 -1.95 -11.40 20.78
N ALA A 155 -1.36 -10.26 21.15
CA ALA A 155 -1.55 -9.65 22.47
C ALA A 155 -3.03 -9.30 22.75
N CYS A 156 -3.78 -8.93 21.71
CA CYS A 156 -5.19 -8.59 21.80
C CYS A 156 -6.15 -9.77 21.57
N ARG A 157 -5.63 -10.97 21.26
CA ARG A 157 -6.43 -12.11 20.75
C ARG A 157 -7.28 -11.75 19.52
N SER A 158 -6.79 -10.81 18.72
CA SER A 158 -7.36 -10.37 17.45
C SER A 158 -6.88 -11.25 16.31
N ARG A 159 -7.50 -11.09 15.14
CA ARG A 159 -7.00 -11.65 13.88
C ARG A 159 -6.07 -10.65 13.18
N THR A 160 -4.96 -11.11 12.63
CA THR A 160 -4.15 -10.27 11.72
C THR A 160 -4.73 -10.36 10.31
N LEU A 161 -5.10 -9.22 9.72
CA LEU A 161 -5.36 -9.16 8.29
C LEU A 161 -4.02 -9.19 7.57
N GLY A 162 -3.87 -10.03 6.54
CA GLY A 162 -2.63 -10.09 5.77
C GLY A 162 -2.28 -8.74 5.11
N THR A 163 -1.08 -8.66 4.56
CA THR A 163 -0.59 -7.50 3.79
C THR A 163 -1.42 -7.27 2.53
N LEU A 164 -1.36 -6.06 1.95
CA LEU A 164 -2.20 -5.70 0.80
C LEU A 164 -1.97 -6.62 -0.41
N ALA A 165 -0.76 -7.13 -0.61
CA ALA A 165 -0.50 -8.10 -1.68
C ALA A 165 -1.15 -9.47 -1.39
N GLU A 166 -1.19 -9.91 -0.12
CA GLU A 166 -1.79 -11.18 0.28
C GLU A 166 -3.32 -11.15 0.19
N VAL A 167 -3.93 -10.05 0.61
CA VAL A 167 -5.40 -9.96 0.74
C VAL A 167 -6.07 -9.04 -0.25
N GLY A 168 -5.33 -8.43 -1.19
CA GLY A 168 -5.81 -7.36 -2.07
C GLY A 168 -5.32 -7.40 -3.51
N MET A 169 -4.73 -8.51 -3.96
CA MET A 169 -4.14 -8.62 -5.31
C MET A 169 -5.15 -8.28 -6.44
N PRO A 170 -6.40 -8.76 -6.43
CA PRO A 170 -7.36 -8.42 -7.49
C PRO A 170 -7.66 -6.92 -7.58
N GLU A 171 -7.81 -6.23 -6.45
CA GLU A 171 -8.06 -4.79 -6.40
C GLU A 171 -6.86 -3.98 -6.89
N LEU A 172 -5.65 -4.38 -6.49
CA LEU A 172 -4.41 -3.76 -6.96
C LEU A 172 -4.25 -3.92 -8.47
N GLU A 173 -4.51 -5.13 -8.99
CA GLU A 173 -4.48 -5.40 -10.43
C GLU A 173 -5.51 -4.55 -11.18
N SER A 174 -6.77 -4.53 -10.72
CA SER A 174 -7.83 -3.73 -11.33
C SER A 174 -7.49 -2.24 -11.37
N TRP A 175 -6.96 -1.71 -10.26
CA TRP A 175 -6.54 -0.32 -10.18
C TRP A 175 -5.40 -0.01 -11.15
N LEU A 176 -4.35 -0.84 -11.20
CA LEU A 176 -3.22 -0.64 -12.11
C LEU A 176 -3.64 -0.75 -13.59
N ARG A 177 -4.54 -1.68 -13.93
CA ARG A 177 -5.12 -1.77 -15.28
C ARG A 177 -5.89 -0.50 -15.66
N SER A 178 -6.63 0.09 -14.73
CA SER A 178 -7.34 1.36 -14.96
C SER A 178 -6.37 2.51 -15.24
N LEU A 179 -5.22 2.53 -14.57
CA LEU A 179 -4.18 3.51 -14.85
C LEU A 179 -3.55 3.28 -16.23
N ALA A 180 -3.27 2.03 -16.60
CA ALA A 180 -2.69 1.72 -17.91
C ALA A 180 -3.62 2.14 -19.07
N ALA A 181 -4.93 1.91 -18.94
CA ALA A 181 -5.92 2.25 -19.96
C ALA A 181 -6.10 3.77 -20.19
N LEU A 182 -5.81 4.60 -19.19
CA LEU A 182 -5.89 6.06 -19.31
C LEU A 182 -4.69 6.68 -20.05
N HIS A 183 -3.68 5.88 -20.39
CA HIS A 183 -2.39 6.36 -20.91
C HIS A 183 -1.90 5.59 -22.15
N THR A 184 -2.77 4.77 -22.74
CA THR A 184 -2.68 4.26 -24.12
C THR A 184 -3.43 5.19 -25.05
#